data_AF-A0A9E5YWG8-F1
#
_entry.id   AF-A0A9E5YWG8-F1
#
_cell.length_a   1.000
_cell.length_b   1.000
_cell.length_c   1.000
_cell.angle_alpha   90.00
_cell.angle_beta   90.00
_cell.angle_gamma   90.00
#
_symmetry.space_group_name_H-M   'P 1'
#
loop_
_entity.id
_entity.type
_entity.pdbx_description
1 polymer ?
#
loop_
_entity_poly.entity_id
_entity_poly.type
_entity_poly.pdbx_seq_one_letter_code
_entity_poly.pdbx_strand_id
1 'polypeptide(L)'
;MEQAKLGHQQRLEEIEVQADIAESKALYKHDQPVGVGWVDTLRASVRPIITYAFFGLFASVKGSGLYVLITVEGLLFAEALPQIWDPETQALFAAVMSFWFGSRTFTKMRNQSNGGR
;
A
#
# COMPACT_ATOMS: atom_id res chain seq x y z
N MET A 1 -1.73 -24.51 -30.74
CA MET A 1 -2.88 -24.22 -29.85
C MET A 1 -2.47 -23.51 -28.55
N GLU A 2 -1.18 -23.49 -28.18
CA GLU A 2 -0.69 -22.86 -26.95
C GLU A 2 -0.61 -21.32 -27.02
N GLN A 3 -0.20 -20.76 -28.16
CA GLN A 3 -0.12 -19.30 -28.39
C GLN A 3 -1.49 -18.59 -28.28
N ALA A 4 -2.58 -19.27 -28.66
CA ALA A 4 -3.92 -18.72 -28.55
C ALA A 4 -4.41 -18.63 -27.09
N LYS A 5 -3.97 -19.56 -26.22
CA LYS A 5 -4.29 -19.53 -24.79
C LYS A 5 -3.50 -18.44 -24.07
N LEU A 6 -2.22 -18.29 -24.41
CA LEU A 6 -1.37 -17.22 -23.89
C LEU A 6 -1.92 -15.83 -24.26
N GLY A 7 -2.32 -15.61 -25.51
CA GLY A 7 -2.95 -14.36 -25.94
C GLY A 7 -4.38 -14.13 -25.42
N HIS A 8 -5.04 -15.15 -24.87
CA HIS A 8 -6.33 -15.01 -24.20
C HIS A 8 -6.15 -14.64 -22.73
N GLN A 9 -5.20 -15.28 -22.03
CA GLN A 9 -4.83 -14.91 -20.66
C GLN A 9 -4.32 -13.47 -20.57
N GLN A 10 -3.48 -13.04 -21.51
CA GLN A 10 -3.00 -11.65 -21.57
C GLN A 10 -4.13 -10.63 -21.73
N ARG A 11 -5.18 -10.95 -22.52
CA ARG A 11 -6.33 -10.07 -22.70
C ARG A 11 -7.21 -10.00 -21.47
N LEU A 12 -7.36 -11.10 -20.73
CA LEU A 12 -8.11 -11.11 -19.47
C LEU A 12 -7.41 -10.27 -18.41
N GLU A 13 -6.09 -10.44 -18.27
CA GLU A 13 -5.25 -9.65 -17.36
C GLU A 13 -5.28 -8.16 -17.71
N GLU A 14 -5.25 -7.82 -19.00
CA GLU A 14 -5.38 -6.44 -19.46
C GLU A 14 -6.77 -5.85 -19.12
N ILE A 15 -7.85 -6.61 -19.29
CA ILE A 15 -9.22 -6.19 -18.96
C ILE A 15 -9.36 -5.92 -17.46
N GLU A 16 -8.81 -6.79 -16.60
CA GLU A 16 -8.83 -6.61 -15.15
C GLU A 16 -8.06 -5.36 -14.72
N VAL A 17 -6.85 -5.15 -15.25
CA VAL A 17 -6.05 -3.95 -14.98
C VAL A 17 -6.77 -2.69 -15.48
N GLN A 18 -7.44 -2.75 -16.63
CA GLN A 18 -8.22 -1.64 -17.14
C GLN A 18 -9.46 -1.35 -16.28
N ALA A 19 -10.11 -2.38 -15.73
CA ALA A 19 -11.24 -2.25 -14.82
C ALA A 19 -10.82 -1.58 -13.50
N ASP A 20 -9.72 -2.02 -12.88
CA ASP A 20 -9.17 -1.41 -11.67
C ASP A 20 -8.76 0.06 -11.90
N ILE A 21 -8.20 0.36 -13.08
CA ILE A 21 -7.87 1.73 -13.48
C ILE A 21 -9.13 2.56 -13.69
N ALA A 22 -10.19 1.99 -14.28
CA ALA A 22 -11.45 2.68 -14.51
C ALA A 22 -12.17 2.97 -13.19
N GLU A 23 -12.18 2.01 -12.26
CA GLU A 23 -12.70 2.15 -10.91
C GLU A 23 -11.91 3.21 -10.12
N SER A 24 -10.58 3.12 -10.15
CA SER A 24 -9.69 4.12 -9.55
C SER A 24 -9.95 5.51 -10.15
N LYS A 25 -10.06 5.63 -11.48
CA LYS A 25 -10.37 6.90 -12.16
C LYS A 25 -11.76 7.43 -11.82
N ALA A 26 -12.75 6.57 -11.63
CA ALA A 26 -14.09 6.96 -11.21
C ALA A 26 -14.07 7.52 -9.77
N LEU A 27 -13.29 6.90 -8.87
CA LEU A 27 -13.02 7.43 -7.54
C LEU A 27 -12.31 8.80 -7.60
N TYR A 28 -11.31 8.95 -8.47
CA TYR A 28 -10.62 10.24 -8.67
C TYR A 28 -11.52 11.33 -9.27
N LYS A 29 -12.51 10.98 -10.10
CA LYS A 29 -13.50 11.94 -10.60
C LYS A 29 -14.40 12.51 -9.51
N HIS A 30 -14.56 11.82 -8.37
CA HIS A 30 -15.28 12.35 -7.22
C HIS A 30 -14.39 13.20 -6.28
N ASP A 31 -13.07 13.09 -6.44
CA ASP A 31 -12.03 13.90 -5.78
C ASP A 31 -11.68 15.18 -6.58
N GLN A 32 -12.61 15.73 -7.39
CA GLN A 32 -12.35 17.00 -8.08
C GLN A 32 -12.09 18.13 -7.06
N PRO A 33 -11.09 18.99 -7.29
CA PRO A 33 -10.80 20.13 -6.43
C PRO A 33 -12.02 21.05 -6.35
N VAL A 34 -12.32 21.52 -5.15
CA VAL A 34 -13.49 22.38 -4.89
C VAL A 34 -13.25 23.80 -5.42
N GLY A 35 -12.03 24.08 -5.92
CA GLY A 35 -11.62 25.39 -6.45
C GLY A 35 -11.15 26.34 -5.34
N VAL A 36 -11.03 25.85 -4.10
CA VAL A 36 -10.64 26.62 -2.92
C VAL A 36 -9.33 26.05 -2.40
N GLY A 37 -8.22 26.74 -2.70
CA GLY A 37 -6.86 26.20 -2.52
C GLY A 37 -6.51 25.72 -1.10
N TRP A 38 -7.09 26.30 -0.05
CA TRP A 38 -6.84 25.85 1.33
C TRP A 38 -7.59 24.54 1.66
N VAL A 39 -8.80 24.35 1.13
CA VAL A 39 -9.59 23.12 1.30
C VAL A 39 -8.95 21.97 0.52
N ASP A 40 -8.50 22.25 -0.70
CA ASP A 40 -7.85 21.24 -1.54
C ASP A 40 -6.49 20.83 -0.95
N THR A 41 -5.74 21.75 -0.35
CA THR A 41 -4.48 21.45 0.37
C THR A 41 -4.74 20.63 1.64
N LEU A 42 -5.75 20.98 2.43
CA LEU A 42 -6.14 20.20 3.60
C LEU A 42 -6.56 18.78 3.21
N ARG A 43 -7.45 18.63 2.22
CA ARG A 43 -7.92 17.33 1.73
C ARG A 43 -6.77 16.48 1.17
N ALA A 44 -5.84 17.10 0.43
CA ALA A 44 -4.64 16.44 -0.05
C ALA A 44 -3.74 15.94 1.09
N SER A 45 -3.73 16.62 2.24
CA SER A 45 -2.94 16.24 3.41
C SER A 45 -3.58 15.14 4.27
N VAL A 46 -4.92 15.00 4.26
CA VAL A 46 -5.63 13.98 5.05
C VAL A 46 -5.15 12.56 4.69
N ARG A 47 -4.91 12.29 3.40
CA ARG A 47 -4.47 10.97 2.92
C ARG A 47 -3.11 10.57 3.51
N PRO A 48 -2.04 11.39 3.43
CA PRO A 48 -0.79 11.14 4.15
C PRO A 48 -0.95 11.07 5.67
N ILE A 49 -1.71 11.98 6.28
CA ILE A 49 -1.83 12.07 7.74
C ILE A 49 -2.43 10.79 8.32
N ILE A 50 -3.51 10.29 7.72
CA ILE A 50 -4.15 9.04 8.15
C ILE A 50 -3.16 7.87 8.02
N THR A 51 -2.42 7.78 6.92
CA THR A 51 -1.40 6.73 6.74
C THR A 51 -0.33 6.77 7.83
N TYR A 52 0.21 7.95 8.16
CA TYR A 52 1.21 8.08 9.21
C TYR A 52 0.63 7.85 10.60
N ALA A 53 -0.60 8.27 10.88
CA ALA A 53 -1.26 8.06 12.16
C ALA A 53 -1.50 6.58 12.44
N PHE A 54 -2.04 5.82 11.48
CA PHE A 54 -2.24 4.38 11.63
C PHE A 54 -0.91 3.63 11.76
N PHE A 55 0.12 4.00 11.00
CA PHE A 55 1.45 3.41 11.14
C PHE A 55 2.07 3.72 12.50
N GLY A 56 1.93 4.96 12.98
CA GLY A 56 2.40 5.39 14.30
C GLY A 56 1.70 4.64 15.43
N LEU A 57 0.38 4.49 15.35
CA LEU A 57 -0.40 3.69 16.29
C LEU A 57 0.07 2.23 16.28
N PHE A 58 0.22 1.63 15.10
CA PHE A 58 0.71 0.26 14.94
C PHE A 58 2.11 0.07 15.58
N ALA A 59 3.05 0.97 15.28
CA ALA A 59 4.39 0.95 15.85
C ALA A 59 4.36 1.12 17.38
N SER A 60 3.47 1.99 17.90
CA SER A 60 3.31 2.20 19.34
C SER A 60 2.77 0.97 20.05
N VAL A 61 1.79 0.27 19.46
CA VAL A 61 1.25 -0.98 20.00
C VAL A 61 2.32 -2.07 20.02
N LYS A 62 3.04 -2.27 18.90
CA LYS A 62 4.14 -3.25 18.82
C LYS A 62 5.28 -2.93 19.79
N GLY A 63 5.64 -1.65 19.91
CA GLY A 63 6.64 -1.17 20.88
C GLY A 63 6.21 -1.38 22.33
N SER A 64 4.92 -1.17 22.63
CA SER A 64 4.35 -1.44 23.97
C SER A 64 4.38 -2.92 24.30
N GLY A 65 4.07 -3.80 23.33
CA GLY A 65 4.21 -5.25 23.50
C GLY A 65 5.65 -5.66 23.78
N LEU A 66 6.61 -5.11 23.02
CA LEU A 66 8.04 -5.35 23.24
C LEU A 66 8.49 -4.88 24.62
N TYR A 67 7.99 -3.71 25.07
CA TYR A 67 8.26 -3.20 26.40
C TYR A 67 7.74 -4.15 27.49
N VAL A 68 6.53 -4.69 27.35
CA VAL A 68 5.96 -5.66 28.31
C VAL A 68 6.81 -6.94 28.36
N LEU A 69 7.20 -7.50 27.22
CA LEU A 69 8.03 -8.70 27.16
C LEU A 69 9.37 -8.52 27.88
N ILE A 70 10.00 -7.36 27.74
CA ILE A 70 11.30 -7.09 28.35
C ILE A 70 11.16 -6.74 29.84
N THR A 71 10.20 -5.89 30.19
CA THR A 71 10.12 -5.30 31.55
C THR A 71 9.26 -6.09 32.52
N VAL A 72 8.20 -6.73 32.03
CA VAL A 72 7.26 -7.50 32.86
C VAL A 72 7.60 -8.98 32.83
N GLU A 73 7.86 -9.53 31.64
CA GLU A 73 8.20 -10.95 31.49
C GLU A 73 9.69 -11.24 31.65
N GLY A 74 10.53 -10.21 31.62
CA GLY A 74 11.98 -10.33 31.87
C GLY A 74 12.76 -10.97 30.72
N LEU A 75 12.18 -11.05 29.52
CA LEU A 75 12.86 -11.61 28.35
C LEU A 75 14.02 -10.74 27.90
N LEU A 76 15.08 -11.38 27.43
CA LEU A 76 16.16 -10.68 26.75
C LEU A 76 15.62 -10.08 25.44
N PHE A 77 16.13 -8.91 25.05
CA PHE A 77 15.74 -8.26 23.80
C PHE A 77 15.86 -9.18 22.57
N ALA A 78 16.90 -10.02 22.55
CA ALA A 78 17.13 -11.00 21.49
C ALA A 78 16.05 -12.09 21.40
N GLU A 79 15.35 -12.38 22.50
CA GLU A 79 14.27 -13.37 22.57
C GLU A 79 12.89 -12.73 22.35
N ALA A 80 12.71 -11.49 22.81
CA ALA A 80 11.45 -10.74 22.67
C ALA A 80 11.24 -10.22 21.24
N LEU A 81 12.30 -9.84 20.52
CA LEU A 81 12.20 -9.27 19.18
C LEU A 81 11.57 -10.22 18.15
N PRO A 82 11.97 -11.51 18.05
CA PRO A 82 11.32 -12.46 17.14
C PRO A 82 9.85 -12.73 17.48
N GLN A 83 9.45 -12.60 18.75
CA GLN A 83 8.04 -12.78 19.15
C GLN A 83 7.17 -11.61 18.71
N ILE A 84 7.68 -10.38 18.76
CA ILE A 84 6.97 -9.18 18.31
C ILE A 84 6.97 -9.06 16.79
N TRP A 85 8.02 -9.55 16.14
CA TRP A 85 8.18 -9.61 14.68
C TRP A 85 7.68 -10.95 14.11
N ASP A 86 6.47 -11.32 14.51
CA ASP A 86 5.79 -12.56 14.10
C ASP A 86 5.47 -12.62 12.58
N PRO A 87 5.19 -13.82 12.03
CA PRO A 87 4.88 -13.99 10.62
C PRO A 87 3.68 -13.17 10.13
N GLU A 88 2.65 -12.99 10.96
CA GLU A 88 1.46 -12.20 10.64
C GLU A 88 1.85 -10.73 10.45
N THR A 89 2.71 -10.21 11.32
CA THR A 89 3.25 -8.84 11.27
C THR A 89 4.14 -8.64 10.05
N GLN A 90 4.98 -9.63 9.73
CA GLN A 90 5.79 -9.63 8.52
C GLN A 90 4.93 -9.62 7.26
N ALA A 91 3.85 -10.41 7.23
CA ALA A 91 2.91 -10.46 6.12
C ALA A 91 2.18 -9.13 5.94
N LEU A 92 1.69 -8.52 7.03
CA LEU A 92 1.06 -7.19 7.00
C LEU A 92 2.04 -6.13 6.51
N PHE A 93 3.28 -6.15 7.01
CA PHE A 93 4.31 -5.22 6.57
C PHE A 93 4.65 -5.40 5.09
N ALA A 94 4.81 -6.64 4.63
CA ALA A 94 5.05 -6.96 3.23
C ALA A 94 3.88 -6.51 2.33
N ALA A 95 2.63 -6.67 2.78
CA ALA A 95 1.46 -6.19 2.06
C ALA A 95 1.45 -4.66 1.92
N VAL A 96 1.73 -3.93 3.01
CA VAL A 96 1.83 -2.45 2.99
C VAL A 96 2.96 -1.98 2.07
N MET A 97 4.14 -2.62 2.14
CA MET A 97 5.26 -2.31 1.27
C MET A 97 4.93 -2.60 -0.19
N SER A 98 4.27 -3.73 -0.48
CA SER A 98 3.82 -4.10 -1.81
C SER A 98 2.80 -3.11 -2.36
N PHE A 99 1.87 -2.62 -1.54
CA PHE A 99 0.93 -1.58 -1.94
C PHE A 99 1.64 -0.25 -2.28
N TRP A 100 2.60 0.18 -1.44
CA TRP A 100 3.29 1.47 -1.61
C TRP A 100 4.28 1.48 -2.78
N PHE A 101 5.02 0.39 -2.98
CA PHE A 101 6.01 0.25 -4.06
C PHE A 101 5.46 -0.38 -5.34
N GLY A 102 4.47 -1.26 -5.24
CA GLY A 102 3.80 -1.89 -6.39
C GLY A 102 3.04 -0.86 -7.22
N SER A 103 2.23 -0.01 -6.60
CA SER A 103 1.47 1.06 -7.29
C SER A 103 2.38 2.04 -8.07
N ARG A 104 3.59 2.32 -7.57
CA ARG A 104 4.57 3.19 -8.23
C ARG A 104 5.25 2.53 -9.43
N THR A 105 5.51 1.23 -9.34
CA THR A 105 6.14 0.44 -10.42
C THR A 105 5.21 0.36 -11.63
N PHE A 106 3.92 0.08 -11.41
CA PHE A 106 2.90 0.07 -12.47
C PHE A 106 2.70 1.45 -13.11
N THR A 107 2.76 2.53 -12.34
CA THR A 107 2.63 3.90 -12.87
C THR A 107 3.78 4.26 -13.83
N LYS A 108 5.00 3.80 -13.55
CA LYS A 108 6.18 4.05 -14.39
C LYS A 108 6.16 3.25 -15.70
N MET A 109 5.72 2.00 -15.67
CA MET A 109 5.59 1.15 -16.87
C MET A 109 4.54 1.70 -17.85
N ARG A 110 3.40 2.19 -17.33
CA ARG A 110 2.34 2.81 -18.15
C ARG A 110 2.81 4.07 -18.89
N ASN A 111 3.64 4.90 -18.27
CA ASN A 111 4.15 6.11 -18.91
C ASN A 111 5.24 5.83 -19.96
N GLN A 112 5.99 4.73 -19.84
CA GLN A 112 6.97 4.33 -20.85
C GLN A 112 6.30 3.74 -22.10
N SER A 113 5.21 3.00 -21.96
CA SER A 113 4.42 2.48 -23.11
C SER A 113 3.81 3.61 -23.96
N ASN A 114 3.39 4.72 -23.34
CA ASN A 114 2.82 5.87 -24.04
C ASN A 114 3.84 6.85 -24.66
N GLY A 115 5.14 6.68 -24.40
CA GLY A 115 6.22 7.54 -24.93
C GLY A 115 6.88 7.04 -26.21
N GLY A 116 6.40 5.93 -26.77
CA GLY A 116 6.91 5.33 -28.01
C GLY A 116 6.02 5.61 -29.22
N ARG A 117 5.84 6.89 -29.55
CA ARG A 117 5.38 7.35 -30.87
C ARG A 117 6.22 8.54 -31.32
#